data_AF-A0A1W2DHG5-F1
#
_entry.id   AF-A0A1W2DHG5-F1
#
_cell.length_a   1.000
_cell.length_b   1.000
_cell.length_c   1.000
_cell.angle_alpha   90.00
_cell.angle_beta   90.00
_cell.angle_gamma   90.00
#
_symmetry.space_group_name_H-M   'P 1'
#
loop_
_entity.id
_entity.type
_entity.pdbx_description
1 polymer ?
#
loop_
_entity_poly.entity_id
_entity_poly.type
_entity_poly.pdbx_seq_one_letter_code
_entity_poly.pdbx_strand_id
1 'polypeptide(L)'
;MSLAQTSGSYDAEQDATAPAVEAAHLRDIILRLSREASSLGIDIVDIAGTIQDMAAMSHRHAATFDQVTKAALTIADTNNAIADSLRQTDEMAGRARQMLTESATRMSGAVSQIDLMVTASNQISGEIGTFSQSLSDVDKVAEEIGSIARQTNLLALNAAIEAARAGEAGKGFAVVASEIRALSLQTSQATSSIQQILDGIRVKISRLAEAGRGANGSALGVRETSQAMNQSFGSMEQVISRILDGSSAMACTTETVSRQCADFVTTLGGMAADVLKSDAALTQASTRVDKVVNLSEMLIQLTASAGIETVDSPWINKAVEIADTISEAFERAVQSGRISMNQLFDRNYRPIPGTDPVQVMTAFTELTDQLLPPIQEPILAISDRIGFCAAVDENGYLPTHNKKFAQPQRPGDSVWNTANCRNRRIFNDRVGLSAGRSTAPFLVQTYRRDMGGGNFVLMKDISAPITVGGRHWGGLRLAIRV
;
A
#
# COMPACT_ATOMS: atom_id res chain seq x y z
N MET A 1 -75.77 66.92 63.83
CA MET A 1 -75.51 68.19 63.12
C MET A 1 -74.07 68.60 63.44
N SER A 2 -73.33 69.02 62.42
CA SER A 2 -71.93 69.51 62.47
C SER A 2 -70.82 68.50 62.17
N LEU A 3 -70.16 68.85 61.06
CA LEU A 3 -68.84 68.45 60.56
C LEU A 3 -67.75 68.44 61.62
N ALA A 4 -66.83 67.48 61.50
CA ALA A 4 -65.43 67.67 61.86
C ALA A 4 -64.57 67.00 60.78
N GLN A 5 -63.88 67.82 60.00
CA GLN A 5 -62.70 67.44 59.23
C GLN A 5 -61.58 67.12 60.22
N THR A 6 -60.93 65.96 60.04
CA THR A 6 -59.56 65.74 60.49
C THR A 6 -58.77 65.17 59.33
N SER A 7 -58.04 66.07 58.68
CA SER A 7 -56.91 65.78 57.80
C SER A 7 -55.78 65.13 58.60
N GLY A 8 -55.13 64.11 58.05
CA GLY A 8 -53.88 63.60 58.61
C GLY A 8 -53.40 62.31 57.95
N SER A 9 -52.60 62.46 56.91
CA SER A 9 -51.54 61.56 56.40
C SER A 9 -51.70 60.04 56.61
N TYR A 10 -51.81 59.26 55.54
CA TYR A 10 -51.09 57.98 55.34
C TYR A 10 -51.49 57.42 53.96
N ASP A 11 -50.92 57.97 52.89
CA ASP A 11 -51.20 57.53 51.51
C ASP A 11 -49.94 57.62 50.62
N ALA A 12 -48.77 57.21 51.13
CA ALA A 12 -47.52 57.30 50.37
C ALA A 12 -46.53 56.12 50.53
N GLU A 13 -46.80 55.11 51.37
CA GLU A 13 -45.84 54.01 51.59
C GLU A 13 -46.15 52.70 50.85
N GLN A 14 -47.35 52.52 50.28
CA GLN A 14 -47.72 51.28 49.59
C GLN A 14 -47.50 51.26 48.07
N ASP A 15 -47.22 52.40 47.43
CA ASP A 15 -47.00 52.48 45.97
C ASP A 15 -45.50 52.42 45.57
N ALA A 16 -44.59 52.48 46.54
CA ALA A 16 -43.14 52.44 46.31
C ALA A 16 -42.55 51.01 46.25
N THR A 17 -43.31 49.98 46.64
CA THR A 17 -42.81 48.59 46.74
C THR A 17 -43.02 47.77 45.47
N ALA A 18 -44.09 48.00 44.71
CA ALA A 18 -44.36 47.34 43.43
C ALA A 18 -43.27 47.59 42.35
N PRO A 19 -42.86 48.85 42.06
CA PRO A 19 -41.79 49.11 41.09
C PRO A 19 -40.41 48.58 41.56
N ALA A 20 -40.17 48.50 42.87
CA ALA A 20 -38.94 47.93 43.43
C ALA A 20 -38.86 46.40 43.28
N VAL A 21 -39.99 45.70 43.42
CA VAL A 21 -40.09 44.25 43.20
C VAL A 21 -39.97 43.91 41.71
N GLU A 22 -40.58 44.69 40.81
CA GLU A 22 -40.41 44.53 39.36
C GLU A 22 -38.96 44.79 38.91
N ALA A 23 -38.29 45.81 39.45
CA ALA A 23 -36.89 46.09 39.17
C ALA A 23 -35.96 44.97 39.67
N ALA A 24 -36.23 44.38 40.84
CA ALA A 24 -35.48 43.25 41.36
C ALA A 24 -35.67 41.98 40.52
N HIS A 25 -36.88 41.73 40.03
CA HIS A 25 -37.18 40.61 39.14
C HIS A 25 -36.51 40.76 37.77
N LEU A 26 -36.59 41.95 37.17
CA LEU A 26 -35.89 42.26 35.91
C LEU A 26 -34.38 42.09 36.04
N ARG A 27 -33.81 42.49 37.18
CA ARG A 27 -32.39 42.28 37.50
C ARG A 27 -32.01 40.80 37.52
N ASP A 28 -32.79 39.94 38.18
CA ASP A 28 -32.53 38.49 38.19
C ASP A 28 -32.59 37.89 36.77
N ILE A 29 -33.57 38.30 35.96
CA ILE A 29 -33.69 37.85 34.56
C ILE A 29 -32.44 38.23 33.76
N ILE A 30 -31.97 39.47 33.85
CA ILE A 30 -30.78 39.94 33.13
C ILE A 30 -29.51 39.19 33.59
N LEU A 31 -29.36 38.94 34.89
CA LEU A 31 -28.25 38.15 35.44
C LEU A 31 -28.25 36.70 34.97
N ARG A 32 -29.44 36.09 34.87
CA ARG A 32 -29.59 34.73 34.32
C ARG A 32 -29.29 34.72 32.83
N LEU A 33 -29.83 35.68 32.06
CA LEU A 33 -29.58 35.79 30.63
C LEU A 33 -28.09 35.99 30.30
N SER A 34 -27.37 36.81 31.09
CA SER A 34 -25.93 37.01 30.92
C SER A 34 -25.11 35.73 31.17
N ARG A 35 -25.46 34.96 32.21
CA ARG A 35 -24.82 33.66 32.50
C ARG A 35 -25.08 32.64 31.40
N GLU A 36 -26.33 32.52 30.95
CA GLU A 36 -26.71 31.62 29.86
C GLU A 36 -26.03 32.01 28.54
N ALA A 37 -26.01 33.30 28.20
CA ALA A 37 -25.33 33.79 26.99
C ALA A 37 -23.81 33.52 27.02
N SER A 38 -23.19 33.65 28.20
CA SER A 38 -21.79 33.30 28.41
C SER A 38 -21.52 31.80 28.24
N SER A 39 -22.33 30.94 28.86
CA SER A 39 -22.21 29.48 28.71
C SER A 39 -22.40 29.06 27.27
N LEU A 40 -23.42 29.62 26.61
CA LEU A 40 -23.71 29.38 25.21
C LEU A 40 -22.51 29.76 24.31
N GLY A 41 -21.86 30.90 24.55
CA GLY A 41 -20.68 31.30 23.79
C GLY A 41 -19.49 30.32 23.90
N ILE A 42 -19.31 29.73 25.08
CA ILE A 42 -18.28 28.71 25.35
C ILE A 42 -18.59 27.44 24.55
N ASP A 43 -19.81 26.91 24.69
CA ASP A 43 -20.22 25.67 24.04
C ASP A 43 -20.17 25.79 22.50
N ILE A 44 -20.55 26.95 21.95
CA ILE A 44 -20.53 27.17 20.49
C ILE A 44 -19.10 27.18 19.94
N VAL A 45 -18.15 27.77 20.66
CA VAL A 45 -16.73 27.76 20.24
C VAL A 45 -16.17 26.34 20.23
N ASP A 46 -16.61 25.49 21.16
CA ASP A 46 -16.27 24.08 21.18
C ASP A 46 -16.82 23.36 19.94
N ILE A 47 -18.10 23.58 19.65
CA ILE A 47 -18.78 23.05 18.45
C ILE A 47 -18.09 23.55 17.17
N ALA A 48 -17.70 24.82 17.09
CA ALA A 48 -16.99 25.38 15.94
C ALA A 48 -15.68 24.62 15.65
N GLY A 49 -14.93 24.31 16.72
CA GLY A 49 -13.70 23.54 16.60
C GLY A 49 -13.94 22.11 16.12
N THR A 50 -14.94 21.41 16.67
CA THR A 50 -15.27 20.05 16.22
C THR A 50 -15.72 20.01 14.76
N ILE A 51 -16.41 21.05 14.26
CA ILE A 51 -16.77 21.17 12.83
C ILE A 51 -15.52 21.30 11.96
N GLN A 52 -14.54 22.12 12.38
CA GLN A 52 -13.27 22.27 11.64
C GLN A 52 -12.49 20.97 11.58
N ASP A 53 -12.39 20.25 12.71
CA ASP A 53 -11.72 18.95 12.77
C ASP A 53 -12.42 17.93 11.85
N MET A 54 -13.76 17.94 11.82
CA MET A 54 -14.54 17.05 10.96
C MET A 54 -14.41 17.41 9.48
N ALA A 55 -14.27 18.69 9.12
CA ALA A 55 -14.00 19.13 7.75
C ALA A 55 -12.61 18.67 7.29
N ALA A 56 -11.58 18.83 8.13
CA ALA A 56 -10.24 18.33 7.84
C ALA A 56 -10.20 16.79 7.69
N MET A 57 -10.99 16.07 8.48
CA MET A 57 -11.16 14.61 8.32
C MET A 57 -11.89 14.25 7.02
N SER A 58 -12.93 14.98 6.64
CA SER A 58 -13.69 14.81 5.40
C SER A 58 -12.77 14.91 4.17
N HIS A 59 -11.91 15.93 4.10
CA HIS A 59 -10.93 16.07 3.02
C HIS A 59 -9.94 14.90 2.95
N ARG A 60 -9.47 14.41 4.11
CA ARG A 60 -8.60 13.22 4.17
C ARG A 60 -9.32 11.98 3.65
N HIS A 61 -10.59 11.77 4.03
CA HIS A 61 -11.38 10.65 3.52
C HIS A 61 -11.56 10.72 2.00
N ALA A 62 -11.81 11.89 1.43
CA ALA A 62 -11.91 12.06 -0.02
C ALA A 62 -10.63 11.60 -0.76
N ALA A 63 -9.46 12.04 -0.26
CA ALA A 63 -8.18 11.63 -0.83
C ALA A 63 -7.93 10.12 -0.70
N THR A 64 -8.26 9.54 0.45
CA THR A 64 -8.16 8.09 0.67
C THR A 64 -9.07 7.32 -0.28
N PHE A 65 -10.31 7.74 -0.49
CA PHE A 65 -11.22 7.05 -1.41
C PHE A 65 -10.71 7.09 -2.86
N ASP A 66 -10.19 8.22 -3.34
CA ASP A 66 -9.57 8.30 -4.67
C ASP A 66 -8.40 7.30 -4.83
N GLN A 67 -7.53 7.20 -3.81
CA GLN A 67 -6.42 6.25 -3.82
C GLN A 67 -6.90 4.79 -3.83
N VAL A 68 -7.90 4.46 -3.01
CA VAL A 68 -8.46 3.11 -2.93
C VAL A 68 -9.18 2.74 -4.23
N THR A 69 -9.88 3.68 -4.87
CA THR A 69 -10.50 3.46 -6.20
C THR A 69 -9.45 3.15 -7.26
N LYS A 70 -8.35 3.90 -7.31
CA LYS A 70 -7.24 3.63 -8.25
C LYS A 70 -6.61 2.25 -8.01
N ALA A 71 -6.43 1.86 -6.74
CA ALA A 71 -5.93 0.54 -6.39
C ALA A 71 -6.89 -0.57 -6.86
N ALA A 72 -8.21 -0.39 -6.67
CA ALA A 72 -9.21 -1.36 -7.12
C ALA A 72 -9.22 -1.53 -8.65
N LEU A 73 -9.08 -0.45 -9.41
CA LEU A 73 -8.95 -0.50 -10.87
C LEU A 73 -7.67 -1.24 -11.31
N THR A 74 -6.55 -0.98 -10.62
CA THR A 74 -5.29 -1.70 -10.88
C THR A 74 -5.45 -3.20 -10.63
N ILE A 75 -6.16 -3.60 -9.55
CA ILE A 75 -6.47 -5.00 -9.29
C ILE A 75 -7.29 -5.59 -10.43
N ALA A 76 -8.31 -4.89 -10.91
CA ALA A 76 -9.13 -5.35 -12.04
C ALA A 76 -8.28 -5.57 -13.31
N ASP A 77 -7.36 -4.65 -13.62
CA ASP A 77 -6.44 -4.79 -14.76
C ASP A 77 -5.51 -6.00 -14.61
N THR A 78 -4.91 -6.20 -13.43
CA THR A 78 -4.06 -7.37 -13.17
C THR A 78 -4.85 -8.68 -13.27
N ASN A 79 -6.11 -8.67 -12.85
CA ASN A 79 -7.00 -9.81 -12.93
C ASN A 79 -7.36 -10.17 -14.38
N ASN A 80 -7.53 -9.17 -15.26
CA ASN A 80 -7.69 -9.40 -16.70
C ASN A 80 -6.44 -10.03 -17.33
N ALA A 81 -5.24 -9.57 -16.94
CA ALA A 81 -3.99 -10.17 -17.42
C ALA A 81 -3.81 -11.63 -16.96
N ILE A 82 -4.32 -11.98 -15.77
CA ILE A 82 -4.38 -13.37 -15.30
C ILE A 82 -5.33 -14.19 -16.19
N ALA A 83 -6.51 -13.66 -16.52
CA ALA A 83 -7.45 -14.34 -17.43
C ALA A 83 -6.81 -14.68 -18.80
N ASP A 84 -6.08 -13.74 -19.38
CA ASP A 84 -5.36 -13.95 -20.64
C ASP A 84 -4.26 -15.02 -20.50
N SER A 85 -3.52 -15.00 -19.39
CA SER A 85 -2.48 -15.99 -19.09
C SER A 85 -3.06 -17.40 -18.92
N LEU A 86 -4.25 -17.52 -18.35
CA LEU A 86 -4.97 -18.79 -18.23
C LEU A 86 -5.38 -19.34 -19.58
N ARG A 87 -5.90 -18.49 -20.48
CA ARG A 87 -6.23 -18.90 -21.85
C ARG A 87 -5.00 -19.42 -22.60
N GLN A 88 -3.85 -18.76 -22.44
CA GLN A 88 -2.59 -19.23 -23.02
C GLN A 88 -2.14 -20.57 -22.40
N THR A 89 -2.33 -20.74 -21.10
CA THR A 89 -2.00 -21.98 -20.38
C THR A 89 -2.85 -23.15 -20.88
N ASP A 90 -4.16 -22.94 -21.08
CA ASP A 90 -5.07 -23.94 -21.65
C ASP A 90 -4.66 -24.35 -23.07
N GLU A 91 -4.34 -23.37 -23.93
CA GLU A 91 -3.87 -23.63 -25.28
C GLU A 91 -2.56 -24.45 -25.28
N MET A 92 -1.60 -24.09 -24.42
CA MET A 92 -0.32 -24.80 -24.30
C MET A 92 -0.49 -26.22 -23.75
N ALA A 93 -1.32 -26.39 -22.72
CA ALA A 93 -1.64 -27.69 -22.14
C ALA A 93 -2.36 -28.59 -23.17
N GLY A 94 -3.27 -28.02 -23.96
CA GLY A 94 -3.93 -28.71 -25.07
C GLY A 94 -2.96 -29.21 -26.13
N ARG A 95 -2.01 -28.36 -26.57
CA ARG A 95 -0.95 -28.75 -27.52
C ARG A 95 -0.04 -29.83 -26.94
N ALA A 96 0.38 -29.69 -25.68
CA ALA A 96 1.21 -30.67 -25.00
C ALA A 96 0.52 -32.05 -24.92
N ARG A 97 -0.79 -32.07 -24.62
CA ARG A 97 -1.58 -33.31 -24.60
C ARG A 97 -1.60 -33.97 -25.98
N GLN A 98 -1.81 -33.21 -27.05
CA GLN A 98 -1.78 -33.74 -28.41
C GLN A 98 -0.41 -34.35 -28.74
N MET A 99 0.68 -33.65 -28.43
CA MET A 99 2.05 -34.14 -28.65
C MET A 99 2.33 -35.44 -27.89
N LEU A 100 1.83 -35.57 -26.66
CA LEU A 100 1.95 -36.81 -25.88
C LEU A 100 1.19 -37.96 -26.53
N THR A 101 -0.05 -37.75 -26.97
CA THR A 101 -0.85 -38.80 -27.64
C THR A 101 -0.17 -39.27 -28.92
N GLU A 102 0.38 -38.35 -29.72
CA GLU A 102 1.14 -38.70 -30.93
C GLU A 102 2.44 -39.45 -30.60
N SER A 103 3.11 -39.09 -29.50
CA SER A 103 4.36 -39.72 -29.06
C SER A 103 4.11 -41.13 -28.50
N ALA A 104 3.07 -41.30 -27.70
CA ALA A 104 2.61 -42.61 -27.21
C ALA A 104 2.22 -43.54 -28.37
N THR A 105 1.52 -43.02 -29.38
CA THR A 105 1.17 -43.79 -30.59
C THR A 105 2.43 -44.27 -31.33
N ARG A 106 3.39 -43.37 -31.56
CA ARG A 106 4.67 -43.72 -32.19
C ARG A 106 5.46 -44.75 -31.38
N MET A 107 5.46 -44.62 -30.05
CA MET A 107 6.14 -45.55 -29.15
C MET A 107 5.51 -46.94 -29.18
N SER A 108 4.17 -47.03 -29.18
CA SER A 108 3.46 -48.30 -29.34
C SER A 108 3.86 -49.03 -30.63
N GLY A 109 3.95 -48.29 -31.74
CA GLY A 109 4.46 -48.82 -33.02
C GLY A 109 5.91 -49.32 -32.93
N ALA A 110 6.78 -48.59 -32.23
CA ALA A 110 8.17 -49.00 -32.02
C ALA A 110 8.28 -50.29 -31.20
N VAL A 111 7.47 -50.46 -30.14
CA VAL A 111 7.41 -51.69 -29.35
C VAL A 111 7.01 -52.88 -30.22
N SER A 112 5.98 -52.73 -31.06
CA SER A 112 5.57 -53.80 -31.98
C SER A 112 6.68 -54.20 -32.95
N GLN A 113 7.44 -53.23 -33.49
CA GLN A 113 8.57 -53.51 -34.37
C GLN A 113 9.72 -54.24 -33.66
N ILE A 114 9.95 -53.94 -32.36
CA ILE A 114 10.95 -54.60 -31.55
C ILE A 114 10.56 -56.07 -31.28
N ASP A 115 9.29 -56.35 -31.01
CA ASP A 115 8.82 -57.73 -30.82
C ASP A 115 8.99 -58.58 -32.10
N LEU A 116 8.77 -57.97 -33.27
CA LEU A 116 9.12 -58.61 -34.55
C LEU A 116 10.62 -58.89 -34.67
N MET A 117 11.47 -57.95 -34.24
CA MET A 117 12.93 -58.10 -34.28
C MET A 117 13.43 -59.19 -33.32
N VAL A 118 12.89 -59.27 -32.11
CA VAL A 118 13.18 -60.36 -31.15
C VAL A 118 12.80 -61.71 -31.75
N THR A 119 11.61 -61.80 -32.36
CA THR A 119 11.14 -63.03 -33.01
C THR A 119 12.06 -63.45 -34.15
N ALA A 120 12.42 -62.53 -35.04
CA ALA A 120 13.34 -62.78 -36.13
C ALA A 120 14.74 -63.20 -35.63
N SER A 121 15.25 -62.56 -34.58
CA SER A 121 16.56 -62.89 -33.99
C SER A 121 16.57 -64.29 -33.36
N ASN A 122 15.48 -64.70 -32.71
CA ASN A 122 15.33 -66.05 -32.17
C ASN A 122 15.27 -67.09 -33.30
N GLN A 123 14.55 -66.80 -34.39
CA GLN A 123 14.51 -67.67 -35.55
C GLN A 123 15.89 -67.85 -36.19
N ILE A 124 16.63 -66.75 -36.41
CA ILE A 124 18.01 -66.79 -36.93
C ILE A 124 18.91 -67.62 -36.00
N SER A 125 18.79 -67.45 -34.69
CA SER A 125 19.57 -68.22 -33.71
C SER A 125 19.27 -69.72 -33.80
N GLY A 126 18.01 -70.09 -34.03
CA GLY A 126 17.59 -71.47 -34.29
C GLY A 126 18.21 -72.05 -35.56
N GLU A 127 18.14 -71.32 -36.68
CA GLU A 127 18.73 -71.73 -37.97
C GLU A 127 20.27 -71.84 -37.91
N ILE A 128 20.93 -70.97 -37.14
CA ILE A 128 22.38 -71.09 -36.90
C ILE A 128 22.70 -72.39 -36.14
N GLY A 129 21.85 -72.75 -35.17
CA GLY A 129 21.97 -74.01 -34.42
C GLY A 129 21.81 -75.24 -35.31
N THR A 130 20.79 -75.28 -36.17
CA THR A 130 20.58 -76.37 -37.12
C THR A 130 21.73 -76.45 -38.13
N PHE A 131 22.19 -75.31 -38.67
CA PHE A 131 23.31 -75.27 -39.60
C PHE A 131 24.63 -75.74 -38.96
N SER A 132 24.87 -75.40 -37.69
CA SER A 132 26.02 -75.90 -36.92
C SER A 132 25.97 -77.42 -36.74
N GLN A 133 24.78 -77.99 -36.53
CA GLN A 133 24.60 -79.43 -36.43
C GLN A 133 24.89 -80.12 -37.77
N SER A 134 24.33 -79.61 -38.87
CA SER A 134 24.59 -80.14 -40.21
C SER A 134 26.08 -80.12 -40.58
N LEU A 135 26.80 -79.04 -40.25
CA LEU A 135 28.26 -78.98 -40.47
C LEU A 135 29.02 -80.01 -39.64
N SER A 136 28.59 -80.28 -38.40
CA SER A 136 29.18 -81.34 -37.59
C SER A 136 28.98 -82.72 -38.21
N ASP A 137 27.85 -82.97 -38.86
CA ASP A 137 27.58 -84.24 -39.51
C ASP A 137 28.39 -84.39 -40.81
N VAL A 138 28.54 -83.31 -41.59
CA VAL A 138 29.43 -83.31 -42.77
C VAL A 138 30.89 -83.54 -42.37
N ASP A 139 31.33 -82.97 -41.25
CA ASP A 139 32.70 -83.16 -40.74
C ASP A 139 33.00 -84.62 -40.39
N LYS A 140 32.05 -85.31 -39.72
CA LYS A 140 32.16 -86.76 -39.43
C LYS A 140 32.26 -87.59 -40.71
N VAL A 141 31.43 -87.30 -41.70
CA VAL A 141 31.45 -88.00 -43.00
C VAL A 141 32.79 -87.75 -43.72
N ALA A 142 33.31 -86.52 -43.71
CA ALA A 142 34.60 -86.20 -44.31
C ALA A 142 35.77 -86.93 -43.60
N GLU A 143 35.70 -87.04 -42.28
CA GLU A 143 36.67 -87.79 -41.46
C GLU A 143 36.64 -89.29 -41.75
N GLU A 144 35.44 -89.88 -41.85
CA GLU A 144 35.26 -91.29 -42.25
C GLU A 144 35.82 -91.56 -43.66
N ILE A 145 35.50 -90.73 -44.65
CA ILE A 145 36.05 -90.85 -46.01
C ILE A 145 37.57 -90.73 -45.98
N GLY A 146 38.12 -89.80 -45.20
CA GLY A 146 39.56 -89.66 -45.02
C GLY A 146 40.20 -90.91 -44.39
N SER A 147 39.52 -91.54 -43.44
CA SER A 147 39.95 -92.80 -42.83
C SER A 147 39.95 -93.95 -43.84
N ILE A 148 38.86 -94.09 -44.62
CA ILE A 148 38.75 -95.07 -45.70
C ILE A 148 39.88 -94.85 -46.71
N ALA A 149 40.12 -93.62 -47.15
CA ALA A 149 41.17 -93.29 -48.10
C ALA A 149 42.57 -93.68 -47.57
N ARG A 150 42.88 -93.43 -46.29
CA ARG A 150 44.13 -93.87 -45.66
C ARG A 150 44.24 -95.40 -45.62
N GLN A 151 43.16 -96.10 -45.30
CA GLN A 151 43.12 -97.56 -45.27
C GLN A 151 43.28 -98.15 -46.68
N THR A 152 42.62 -97.59 -47.69
CA THR A 152 42.76 -97.97 -49.11
C THR A 152 44.17 -97.73 -49.60
N ASN A 153 44.81 -96.62 -49.21
CA ASN A 153 46.21 -96.34 -49.55
C ASN A 153 47.17 -97.38 -48.94
N LEU A 154 46.92 -97.83 -47.70
CA LEU A 154 47.69 -98.91 -47.06
C LEU A 154 47.46 -100.26 -47.76
N LEU A 155 46.22 -100.60 -48.12
CA LEU A 155 45.90 -101.80 -48.88
C LEU A 155 46.57 -101.79 -50.26
N ALA A 156 46.51 -100.66 -50.97
CA ALA A 156 47.15 -100.47 -52.27
C ALA A 156 48.68 -100.55 -52.18
N LEU A 157 49.28 -100.03 -51.10
CA LEU A 157 50.71 -100.18 -50.82
C LEU A 157 51.08 -101.66 -50.65
N ASN A 158 50.34 -102.39 -49.82
CA ASN A 158 50.58 -103.82 -49.60
C ASN A 158 50.42 -104.62 -50.90
N ALA A 159 49.41 -104.29 -51.70
CA ALA A 159 49.20 -104.91 -53.02
C ALA A 159 50.33 -104.59 -54.01
N ALA A 160 50.85 -103.36 -54.01
CA ALA A 160 51.99 -102.97 -54.85
C ALA A 160 53.29 -103.71 -54.44
N ILE A 161 53.51 -103.89 -53.13
CA ILE A 161 54.64 -104.67 -52.61
C ILE A 161 54.55 -106.14 -53.05
N GLU A 162 53.38 -106.76 -52.93
CA GLU A 162 53.19 -108.17 -53.31
C GLU A 162 53.25 -108.36 -54.83
N ALA A 163 52.74 -107.40 -55.61
CA ALA A 163 52.88 -107.38 -57.07
C ALA A 163 54.34 -107.26 -57.52
N ALA A 164 55.16 -106.46 -56.83
CA ALA A 164 56.60 -106.39 -57.07
C ALA A 164 57.31 -107.72 -56.70
N ARG A 165 56.83 -108.42 -55.66
CA ARG A 165 57.36 -109.71 -55.20
C ARG A 165 57.08 -110.86 -56.18
N ALA A 166 55.97 -110.79 -56.92
CA ALA A 166 55.60 -111.76 -57.95
C ALA A 166 56.37 -111.61 -59.28
N GLY A 167 57.25 -110.62 -59.43
CA GLY A 167 58.10 -110.43 -60.61
C GLY A 167 57.31 -110.13 -61.89
N GLU A 168 57.66 -110.78 -63.02
CA GLU A 168 57.01 -110.57 -64.33
C GLU A 168 55.50 -110.85 -64.31
N ALA A 169 55.03 -111.83 -63.52
CA ALA A 169 53.61 -112.18 -63.42
C ALA A 169 52.76 -111.11 -62.69
N GLY A 170 53.39 -110.21 -61.93
CA GLY A 170 52.73 -109.18 -61.12
C GLY A 170 52.60 -107.81 -61.78
N LYS A 171 53.19 -107.58 -62.97
CA LYS A 171 53.24 -106.24 -63.60
C LYS A 171 51.87 -105.58 -63.80
N GLY A 172 50.85 -106.32 -64.24
CA GLY A 172 49.50 -105.80 -64.41
C GLY A 172 48.86 -105.37 -63.08
N PHE A 173 49.08 -106.14 -62.02
CA PHE A 173 48.61 -105.82 -60.67
C PHE A 173 49.34 -104.62 -60.07
N ALA A 174 50.63 -104.46 -60.36
CA ALA A 174 51.42 -103.30 -59.90
C ALA A 174 50.87 -101.98 -60.45
N VAL A 175 50.46 -101.95 -61.73
CA VAL A 175 49.84 -100.75 -62.34
C VAL A 175 48.52 -100.42 -61.65
N VAL A 176 47.62 -101.40 -61.47
CA VAL A 176 46.34 -101.18 -60.79
C VAL A 176 46.54 -100.73 -59.34
N ALA A 177 47.47 -101.35 -58.60
CA ALA A 177 47.79 -100.96 -57.23
C ALA A 177 48.35 -99.52 -57.15
N SER A 178 49.17 -99.09 -58.11
CA SER A 178 49.66 -97.71 -58.18
C SER A 178 48.55 -96.69 -58.45
N GLU A 179 47.57 -97.05 -59.30
CA GLU A 179 46.41 -96.19 -59.61
C GLU A 179 45.48 -96.06 -58.39
N ILE A 180 45.18 -97.17 -57.69
CA ILE A 180 44.38 -97.15 -56.45
C ILE A 180 45.09 -96.32 -55.37
N ARG A 181 46.43 -96.44 -55.26
CA ARG A 181 47.23 -95.62 -54.35
C ARG A 181 47.15 -94.13 -54.69
N ALA A 182 47.27 -93.77 -55.97
CA ALA A 182 47.13 -92.38 -56.41
C ALA A 182 45.73 -91.82 -56.09
N LEU A 183 44.68 -92.59 -56.39
CA LEU A 183 43.29 -92.19 -56.15
C LEU A 183 42.98 -92.03 -54.65
N SER A 184 43.52 -92.90 -53.80
CA SER A 184 43.35 -92.82 -52.34
C SER A 184 44.11 -91.65 -51.71
N LEU A 185 45.31 -91.31 -52.20
CA LEU A 185 46.02 -90.09 -51.81
C LEU A 185 45.25 -88.83 -52.25
N GLN A 186 44.76 -88.80 -53.49
CA GLN A 186 43.93 -87.69 -53.98
C GLN A 186 42.64 -87.54 -53.17
N THR A 187 42.00 -88.65 -52.78
CA THR A 187 40.82 -88.64 -51.90
C THR A 187 41.16 -88.09 -50.51
N SER A 188 42.29 -88.50 -49.92
CA SER A 188 42.76 -87.99 -48.62
C SER A 188 43.04 -86.49 -48.66
N GLN A 189 43.58 -86.00 -49.77
CA GLN A 189 43.84 -84.56 -49.95
C GLN A 189 42.56 -83.76 -50.16
N ALA A 190 41.58 -84.33 -50.89
CA ALA A 190 40.26 -83.74 -51.05
C ALA A 190 39.52 -83.65 -49.71
N THR A 191 39.52 -84.70 -48.88
CA THR A 191 38.88 -84.67 -47.55
C THR A 191 39.56 -83.69 -46.60
N SER A 192 40.89 -83.59 -46.63
CA SER A 192 41.63 -82.56 -45.87
C SER A 192 41.24 -81.14 -46.28
N SER A 193 41.04 -80.90 -47.58
CA SER A 193 40.57 -79.60 -48.08
C SER A 193 39.13 -79.30 -47.63
N ILE A 194 38.25 -80.31 -47.60
CA ILE A 194 36.89 -80.19 -47.07
C ILE A 194 36.92 -79.79 -45.59
N GLN A 195 37.76 -80.44 -44.77
CA GLN A 195 37.91 -80.11 -43.35
C GLN A 195 38.35 -78.65 -43.13
N GLN A 196 39.31 -78.16 -43.90
CA GLN A 196 39.72 -76.75 -43.84
C GLN A 196 38.58 -75.78 -44.17
N ILE A 197 37.75 -76.12 -45.17
CA ILE A 197 36.57 -75.32 -45.52
C ILE A 197 35.55 -75.34 -44.39
N LEU A 198 35.28 -76.51 -43.80
CA LEU A 198 34.35 -76.67 -42.67
C LEU A 198 34.79 -75.85 -41.46
N ASP A 199 36.08 -75.85 -41.13
CA ASP A 199 36.63 -75.01 -40.05
C ASP A 199 36.43 -73.51 -40.33
N GLY A 200 36.64 -73.08 -41.57
CA GLY A 200 36.34 -71.70 -41.99
C GLY A 200 34.85 -71.34 -41.83
N ILE A 201 33.94 -72.28 -42.14
CA ILE A 201 32.50 -72.07 -41.96
C ILE A 201 32.13 -72.07 -40.47
N ARG A 202 32.71 -72.94 -39.64
CA ARG A 202 32.50 -72.97 -38.18
C ARG A 202 32.81 -71.63 -37.53
N VAL A 203 33.92 -71.00 -37.90
CA VAL A 203 34.27 -69.66 -37.39
C VAL A 203 33.22 -68.62 -37.79
N LYS A 204 32.71 -68.67 -39.03
CA LYS A 204 31.65 -67.76 -39.50
C LYS A 204 30.32 -67.99 -38.76
N ILE A 205 29.93 -69.25 -38.53
CA ILE A 205 28.76 -69.61 -37.69
C ILE A 205 28.90 -69.01 -36.30
N SER A 206 30.05 -69.19 -35.65
CA SER A 206 30.29 -68.69 -34.30
C SER A 206 30.13 -67.16 -34.23
N ARG A 207 30.66 -66.44 -35.22
CA ARG A 207 30.48 -64.98 -35.34
C ARG A 207 29.02 -64.59 -35.57
N LEU A 208 28.29 -65.31 -36.42
CA LEU A 208 26.86 -65.07 -36.65
C LEU A 208 26.03 -65.33 -35.38
N ALA A 209 26.36 -66.37 -34.61
CA ALA A 209 25.71 -66.68 -33.35
C ALA A 209 25.91 -65.55 -32.32
N GLU A 210 27.14 -65.02 -32.22
CA GLU A 210 27.43 -63.89 -31.33
C GLU A 210 26.72 -62.61 -31.78
N ALA A 211 26.72 -62.32 -33.09
CA ALA A 211 25.98 -61.19 -33.64
C ALA A 211 24.47 -61.31 -33.38
N GLY A 212 23.89 -62.50 -33.52
CA GLY A 212 22.49 -62.78 -33.20
C GLY A 212 22.16 -62.58 -31.72
N ARG A 213 23.04 -63.03 -30.81
CA ARG A 213 22.90 -62.77 -29.37
C ARG A 213 22.96 -61.27 -29.06
N GLY A 214 23.91 -60.55 -29.65
CA GLY A 214 24.05 -59.10 -29.48
C GLY A 214 22.83 -58.32 -30.01
N ALA A 215 22.28 -58.73 -31.16
CA ALA A 215 21.07 -58.15 -31.72
C ALA A 215 19.84 -58.39 -30.82
N ASN A 216 19.69 -59.60 -30.28
CA ASN A 216 18.59 -59.92 -29.35
C ASN A 216 18.71 -59.13 -28.03
N GLY A 217 19.91 -59.05 -27.46
CA GLY A 217 20.16 -58.24 -26.26
C GLY A 217 19.84 -56.76 -26.49
N SER A 218 20.24 -56.22 -27.65
CA SER A 218 19.91 -54.85 -28.05
C SER A 218 18.40 -54.65 -28.20
N ALA A 219 17.70 -55.58 -28.84
CA ALA A 219 16.24 -55.54 -29.00
C ALA A 219 15.52 -55.49 -27.64
N LEU A 220 15.91 -56.36 -26.71
CA LEU A 220 15.35 -56.39 -25.35
C LEU A 220 15.63 -55.09 -24.58
N GLY A 221 16.84 -54.53 -24.70
CA GLY A 221 17.20 -53.25 -24.10
C GLY A 221 16.33 -52.10 -24.63
N VAL A 222 16.12 -52.03 -25.96
CA VAL A 222 15.21 -51.02 -26.54
C VAL A 222 13.78 -51.24 -26.03
N ARG A 223 13.30 -52.49 -25.93
CA ARG A 223 11.96 -52.80 -25.40
C ARG A 223 11.75 -52.26 -23.98
N GLU A 224 12.72 -52.45 -23.10
CA GLU A 224 12.68 -51.96 -21.73
C GLU A 224 12.62 -50.42 -21.69
N THR A 225 13.48 -49.74 -22.47
CA THR A 225 13.46 -48.28 -22.56
C THR A 225 12.14 -47.73 -23.10
N SER A 226 11.54 -48.41 -24.09
CA SER A 226 10.23 -48.05 -24.65
C SER A 226 9.10 -48.18 -23.62
N GLN A 227 9.15 -49.21 -22.76
CA GLN A 227 8.18 -49.38 -21.67
C GLN A 227 8.29 -48.28 -20.61
N ALA A 228 9.52 -47.94 -20.20
CA ALA A 228 9.77 -46.83 -19.27
C ALA A 228 9.29 -45.48 -19.84
N MET A 229 9.44 -45.29 -21.16
CA MET A 229 8.96 -44.09 -21.84
C MET A 229 7.43 -44.00 -21.87
N ASN A 230 6.73 -45.11 -22.08
CA ASN A 230 5.26 -45.15 -21.97
C ASN A 230 4.76 -44.80 -20.55
N GLN A 231 5.43 -45.28 -19.50
CA GLN A 231 5.10 -44.89 -18.12
C GLN A 231 5.32 -43.38 -17.89
N SER A 232 6.38 -42.83 -18.48
CA SER A 232 6.67 -41.40 -18.44
C SER A 232 5.58 -40.58 -19.13
N PHE A 233 5.07 -41.03 -20.29
CA PHE A 233 3.95 -40.37 -20.95
C PHE A 233 2.67 -40.36 -20.10
N GLY A 234 2.32 -41.47 -19.46
CA GLY A 234 1.17 -41.49 -18.53
C GLY A 234 1.34 -40.54 -17.35
N SER A 235 2.56 -40.40 -16.83
CA SER A 235 2.86 -39.42 -15.78
C SER A 235 2.72 -37.98 -16.28
N MET A 236 3.18 -37.69 -17.50
CA MET A 236 3.03 -36.37 -18.11
C MET A 236 1.56 -36.02 -18.39
N GLU A 237 0.74 -37.00 -18.81
CA GLU A 237 -0.70 -36.82 -19.00
C GLU A 237 -1.39 -36.41 -17.69
N GLN A 238 -1.05 -37.05 -16.57
CA GLN A 238 -1.56 -36.67 -15.25
C GLN A 238 -1.17 -35.23 -14.86
N VAL A 239 0.07 -34.81 -15.14
CA VAL A 239 0.51 -33.44 -14.89
C VAL A 239 -0.28 -32.44 -15.72
N ILE A 240 -0.51 -32.73 -17.01
CA ILE A 240 -1.32 -31.86 -17.88
C ILE A 240 -2.76 -31.77 -17.39
N SER A 241 -3.37 -32.88 -16.96
CA SER A 241 -4.72 -32.86 -16.38
C SER A 241 -4.79 -31.93 -15.17
N ARG A 242 -3.82 -32.02 -14.26
CA ARG A 242 -3.76 -31.13 -13.07
C ARG A 242 -3.58 -29.66 -13.45
N ILE A 243 -2.82 -29.37 -14.51
CA ILE A 243 -2.66 -28.00 -15.03
C ILE A 243 -4.00 -27.47 -15.53
N LEU A 244 -4.75 -28.25 -16.29
CA LEU A 244 -6.07 -27.86 -16.81
C LEU A 244 -7.09 -27.67 -15.69
N ASP A 245 -7.12 -28.57 -14.70
CA ASP A 245 -8.00 -28.45 -13.54
C ASP A 245 -7.67 -27.17 -12.73
N GLY A 246 -6.39 -26.89 -12.52
CA GLY A 246 -5.91 -25.69 -11.85
C GLY A 246 -6.26 -24.41 -12.63
N SER A 247 -6.12 -24.44 -13.96
CA SER A 247 -6.48 -23.33 -14.85
C SER A 247 -7.97 -22.99 -14.75
N SER A 248 -8.83 -24.01 -14.78
CA SER A 248 -10.28 -23.85 -14.61
C SER A 248 -10.65 -23.25 -13.25
N ALA A 249 -10.05 -23.73 -12.16
CA ALA A 249 -10.26 -23.18 -10.82
C ALA A 249 -9.80 -21.72 -10.71
N MET A 250 -8.66 -21.38 -11.32
CA MET A 250 -8.17 -20.01 -11.39
C MET A 250 -9.08 -19.11 -12.23
N ALA A 251 -9.67 -19.61 -13.32
CA ALA A 251 -10.60 -18.84 -14.14
C ALA A 251 -11.85 -18.45 -13.33
N CYS A 252 -12.43 -19.38 -12.57
CA CYS A 252 -13.55 -19.10 -11.66
C CYS A 252 -13.19 -18.07 -10.57
N THR A 253 -11.98 -18.18 -10.02
CA THR A 253 -11.46 -17.21 -9.04
C THR A 253 -11.34 -15.82 -9.65
N THR A 254 -10.81 -15.74 -10.88
CA THR A 254 -10.62 -14.51 -11.64
C THR A 254 -11.97 -13.83 -11.90
N GLU A 255 -12.99 -14.57 -12.29
CA GLU A 255 -14.34 -14.04 -12.47
C GLU A 255 -14.93 -13.49 -11.16
N THR A 256 -14.72 -14.20 -10.04
CA THR A 256 -15.16 -13.76 -8.72
C THR A 256 -14.48 -12.46 -8.29
N VAL A 257 -13.17 -12.35 -8.47
CA VAL A 257 -12.39 -11.15 -8.16
C VAL A 257 -12.84 -9.97 -9.02
N SER A 258 -13.12 -10.20 -10.30
CA SER A 258 -13.62 -9.15 -11.21
C SER A 258 -14.94 -8.56 -10.70
N ARG A 259 -15.90 -9.42 -10.33
CA ARG A 259 -17.18 -8.99 -9.75
C ARG A 259 -16.98 -8.22 -8.44
N GLN A 260 -16.14 -8.73 -7.54
CA GLN A 260 -15.85 -8.07 -6.27
C GLN A 260 -15.20 -6.70 -6.46
N CYS A 261 -14.30 -6.54 -7.43
CA CYS A 261 -13.71 -5.25 -7.76
C CYS A 261 -14.76 -4.25 -8.27
N ALA A 262 -15.68 -4.69 -9.14
CA ALA A 262 -16.76 -3.84 -9.64
C ALA A 262 -17.71 -3.38 -8.51
N ASP A 263 -18.10 -4.31 -7.63
CA ASP A 263 -18.94 -4.02 -6.45
C ASP A 263 -18.23 -3.04 -5.49
N PHE A 264 -16.93 -3.24 -5.30
CA PHE A 264 -16.09 -2.39 -4.44
C PHE A 264 -15.95 -0.97 -4.99
N VAL A 265 -15.67 -0.82 -6.29
CA VAL A 265 -15.61 0.49 -6.97
C VAL A 265 -16.95 1.22 -6.85
N THR A 266 -18.07 0.51 -7.03
CA THR A 266 -19.42 1.09 -6.87
C THR A 266 -19.64 1.58 -5.44
N THR A 267 -19.23 0.79 -4.44
CA THR A 267 -19.33 1.15 -3.02
C THR A 267 -18.50 2.39 -2.69
N LEU A 268 -17.26 2.46 -3.19
CA LEU A 268 -16.39 3.64 -3.02
C LEU A 268 -16.97 4.90 -3.67
N GLY A 269 -17.61 4.76 -4.83
CA GLY A 269 -18.33 5.86 -5.47
C GLY A 269 -19.46 6.41 -4.59
N GLY A 270 -20.22 5.53 -3.92
CA GLY A 270 -21.23 5.92 -2.93
C GLY A 270 -20.62 6.64 -1.72
N MET A 271 -19.52 6.12 -1.16
CA MET A 271 -18.83 6.74 -0.02
C MET A 271 -18.24 8.11 -0.38
N ALA A 272 -17.68 8.27 -1.58
CA ALA A 272 -17.19 9.55 -2.07
C ALA A 272 -18.32 10.59 -2.20
N ALA A 273 -19.49 10.17 -2.69
CA ALA A 273 -20.67 11.03 -2.74
C ALA A 273 -21.15 11.45 -1.34
N ASP A 274 -21.09 10.55 -0.35
CA ASP A 274 -21.47 10.86 1.03
C ASP A 274 -20.46 11.78 1.74
N VAL A 275 -19.18 11.72 1.38
CA VAL A 275 -18.17 12.71 1.82
C VAL A 275 -18.50 14.09 1.27
N LEU A 276 -18.88 14.21 0.00
CA LEU A 276 -19.30 15.50 -0.57
C LEU A 276 -20.54 16.07 0.12
N LYS A 277 -21.52 15.22 0.47
CA LYS A 277 -22.67 15.65 1.27
C LYS A 277 -22.27 16.10 2.67
N SER A 278 -21.33 15.37 3.30
CA SER A 278 -20.82 15.71 4.63
C SER A 278 -20.11 17.05 4.62
N ASP A 279 -19.29 17.34 3.60
CA ASP A 279 -18.61 18.63 3.42
C ASP A 279 -19.60 19.80 3.28
N ALA A 280 -20.66 19.62 2.49
CA ALA A 280 -21.73 20.61 2.37
C ALA A 280 -22.47 20.83 3.71
N ALA A 281 -22.76 19.75 4.44
CA ALA A 281 -23.41 19.82 5.76
C ALA A 281 -22.53 20.51 6.80
N LEU A 282 -21.22 20.25 6.80
CA LEU A 282 -20.24 20.90 7.68
C LEU A 282 -20.12 22.40 7.39
N THR A 283 -20.08 22.78 6.11
CA THR A 283 -20.07 24.19 5.69
C THR A 283 -21.33 24.91 6.19
N GLN A 284 -22.49 24.26 6.06
CA GLN A 284 -23.75 24.81 6.58
C GLN A 284 -23.75 24.90 8.11
N ALA A 285 -23.24 23.88 8.81
CA ALA A 285 -23.12 23.86 10.27
C ALA A 285 -22.20 24.99 10.76
N SER A 286 -21.04 25.18 10.12
CA SER A 286 -20.11 26.28 10.41
C SER A 286 -20.81 27.64 10.29
N THR A 287 -21.54 27.85 9.19
CA THR A 287 -22.28 29.10 8.97
C THR A 287 -23.35 29.34 10.04
N ARG A 288 -24.02 28.28 10.52
CA ARG A 288 -25.02 28.39 11.61
C ARG A 288 -24.33 28.71 12.93
N VAL A 289 -23.24 28.02 13.25
CA VAL A 289 -22.42 28.25 14.44
C VAL A 289 -21.97 29.71 14.50
N ASP A 290 -21.44 30.27 13.41
CA ASP A 290 -21.05 31.69 13.35
C ASP A 290 -22.20 32.64 13.69
N LYS A 291 -23.42 32.34 13.23
CA LYS A 291 -24.61 33.14 13.58
C LYS A 291 -24.94 33.05 15.07
N VAL A 292 -24.82 31.88 15.69
CA VAL A 292 -25.09 31.72 17.12
C VAL A 292 -24.00 32.36 17.97
N VAL A 293 -22.73 32.32 17.54
CA VAL A 293 -21.64 33.08 18.18
C VAL A 293 -21.99 34.56 18.22
N ASN A 294 -22.35 35.14 17.08
CA ASN A 294 -22.70 36.56 16.99
C ASN A 294 -23.92 36.91 17.85
N LEU A 295 -24.91 36.02 17.96
CA LEU A 295 -26.08 36.21 18.82
C LEU A 295 -25.70 36.18 20.31
N SER A 296 -24.85 35.22 20.74
CA SER A 296 -24.34 35.15 22.11
C SER A 296 -23.55 36.41 22.48
N GLU A 297 -22.67 36.88 21.60
CA GLU A 297 -21.90 38.12 21.80
C GLU A 297 -22.84 39.34 21.91
N MET A 298 -23.89 39.42 21.08
CA MET A 298 -24.89 40.48 21.15
C MET A 298 -25.69 40.44 22.46
N LEU A 299 -26.08 39.27 22.95
CA LEU A 299 -26.80 39.13 24.22
C LEU A 299 -25.93 39.54 25.42
N ILE A 300 -24.64 39.20 25.40
CA ILE A 300 -23.67 39.67 26.41
C ILE A 300 -23.58 41.19 26.36
N GLN A 301 -23.48 41.78 25.17
CA GLN A 301 -23.44 43.23 25.00
C GLN A 301 -24.70 43.91 25.55
N LEU A 302 -25.89 43.41 25.21
CA LEU A 302 -27.17 43.95 25.65
C LEU A 302 -27.32 43.88 27.17
N THR A 303 -27.03 42.72 27.77
CA THR A 303 -27.14 42.52 29.22
C THR A 303 -26.15 43.38 30.00
N ALA A 304 -24.93 43.56 29.53
CA ALA A 304 -23.95 44.44 30.15
C ALA A 304 -24.27 45.93 29.93
N SER A 305 -24.90 46.31 28.81
CA SER A 305 -25.35 47.69 28.56
C SER A 305 -26.59 48.12 29.35
N ALA A 306 -27.32 47.16 29.95
CA ALA A 306 -28.53 47.41 30.73
C ALA A 306 -28.28 48.07 32.10
N GLY A 307 -27.02 48.41 32.42
CA GLY A 307 -26.66 49.07 33.68
C GLY A 307 -26.71 48.15 34.91
N ILE A 308 -26.77 46.83 34.70
CA ILE A 308 -26.79 45.81 35.75
C ILE A 308 -25.44 45.13 35.82
N GLU A 309 -24.84 45.06 37.02
CA GLU A 309 -23.58 44.34 37.21
C GLU A 309 -23.75 42.84 36.92
N THR A 310 -23.16 42.40 35.83
CA THR A 310 -23.04 41.00 35.39
C THR A 310 -21.71 40.38 35.84
N VAL A 311 -21.55 39.06 35.63
CA VAL A 311 -20.30 38.33 35.91
C VAL A 311 -19.09 38.91 35.14
N ASP A 312 -19.33 39.45 33.95
CA ASP A 312 -18.28 40.04 33.12
C ASP A 312 -18.02 41.53 33.45
N SER A 313 -18.90 42.19 34.22
CA SER A 313 -18.83 43.63 34.49
C SER A 313 -17.53 44.10 35.15
N PRO A 314 -16.94 43.40 36.16
CA PRO A 314 -15.67 43.81 36.74
C PRO A 314 -14.54 43.86 35.70
N TRP A 315 -14.55 42.92 34.75
CA TRP A 315 -13.53 42.82 33.70
C TRP A 315 -13.79 43.84 32.59
N ILE A 316 -15.05 44.07 32.23
CA ILE A 316 -15.47 45.12 31.28
C ILE A 316 -15.04 46.48 31.80
N ASN A 317 -15.39 46.82 33.03
CA ASN A 317 -15.02 48.09 33.66
C ASN A 317 -13.50 48.27 33.67
N LYS A 318 -12.76 47.19 33.98
CA LYS A 318 -11.31 47.24 33.99
C LYS A 318 -10.73 47.44 32.59
N ALA A 319 -11.28 46.79 31.57
CA ALA A 319 -10.85 46.98 30.19
C ALA A 319 -11.10 48.41 29.71
N VAL A 320 -12.27 48.99 30.03
CA VAL A 320 -12.58 50.39 29.70
C VAL A 320 -11.61 51.34 30.40
N GLU A 321 -11.38 51.18 31.71
CA GLU A 321 -10.44 52.00 32.49
C GLU A 321 -9.01 51.99 31.89
N ILE A 322 -8.53 50.82 31.49
CA ILE A 322 -7.20 50.69 30.88
C ILE A 322 -7.18 51.31 29.48
N ALA A 323 -8.23 51.14 28.69
CA ALA A 323 -8.33 51.73 27.35
C ALA A 323 -8.32 53.26 27.41
N ASP A 324 -9.01 53.84 28.40
CA ASP A 324 -9.00 55.28 28.68
C ASP A 324 -7.59 55.73 29.11
N THR A 325 -6.93 54.97 30.00
CA THR A 325 -5.55 55.27 30.42
C THR A 325 -4.57 55.28 29.24
N ILE A 326 -4.71 54.34 28.30
CA ILE A 326 -3.89 54.29 27.08
C ILE A 326 -4.25 55.46 26.15
N SER A 327 -5.54 55.75 25.98
CA SER A 327 -6.04 56.89 25.20
C SER A 327 -5.39 58.19 25.67
N GLU A 328 -5.44 58.47 26.98
CA GLU A 328 -4.78 59.63 27.57
C GLU A 328 -3.25 59.63 27.39
N ALA A 329 -2.60 58.46 27.52
CA ALA A 329 -1.15 58.36 27.34
C ALA A 329 -0.74 58.68 25.90
N PHE A 330 -1.52 58.23 24.93
CA PHE A 330 -1.33 58.55 23.52
C PHE A 330 -1.63 60.01 23.22
N GLU A 331 -2.71 60.57 23.79
CA GLU A 331 -3.01 62.01 23.66
C GLU A 331 -1.90 62.88 24.22
N ARG A 332 -1.38 62.57 25.42
CA ARG A 332 -0.24 63.27 26.01
C ARG A 332 1.02 63.16 25.14
N ALA A 333 1.26 62.00 24.52
CA ALA A 333 2.40 61.81 23.62
C ALA A 333 2.28 62.66 22.34
N VAL A 334 1.07 62.80 21.79
CA VAL A 334 0.81 63.67 20.65
C VAL A 334 0.93 65.15 21.04
N GLN A 335 0.32 65.55 22.15
CA GLN A 335 0.35 66.95 22.63
C GLN A 335 1.76 67.43 23.01
N SER A 336 2.59 66.54 23.55
CA SER A 336 4.00 66.83 23.89
C SER A 336 4.95 66.77 22.69
N GLY A 337 4.47 66.40 21.50
CA GLY A 337 5.29 66.28 20.30
C GLY A 337 6.21 65.06 20.26
N ARG A 338 6.03 64.07 21.16
CA ARG A 338 6.79 62.81 21.14
C ARG A 338 6.47 61.95 19.92
N ILE A 339 5.27 62.11 19.35
CA ILE A 339 4.84 61.50 18.09
C ILE A 339 3.84 62.43 17.40
N SER A 340 3.82 62.46 16.07
CA SER A 340 2.74 63.13 15.33
C SER A 340 1.49 62.26 15.23
N MET A 341 0.32 62.89 15.06
CA MET A 341 -0.94 62.16 14.85
C MET A 341 -0.86 61.21 13.64
N ASN A 342 -0.14 61.57 12.58
CA ASN A 342 0.02 60.71 11.40
C ASN A 342 0.89 59.48 11.69
N GLN A 343 1.95 59.63 12.49
CA GLN A 343 2.82 58.51 12.89
C GLN A 343 2.09 57.56 13.85
N LEU A 344 1.25 58.08 14.76
CA LEU A 344 0.47 57.24 15.67
C LEU A 344 -0.58 56.40 14.92
N PHE A 345 -1.09 56.89 13.80
CA PHE A 345 -2.06 56.21 12.95
C PHE A 345 -1.44 55.53 11.72
N ASP A 346 -0.11 55.36 11.70
CA ASP A 346 0.59 54.73 10.58
C ASP A 346 0.20 53.25 10.44
N ARG A 347 -0.24 52.85 9.25
CA ARG A 347 -0.61 51.47 8.89
C ARG A 347 0.41 50.82 7.94
N ASN A 348 1.56 51.46 7.73
CA ASN A 348 2.62 50.91 6.91
C ASN A 348 3.45 49.89 7.71
N TYR A 349 2.98 48.64 7.75
CA TYR A 349 3.64 47.55 8.45
C TYR A 349 4.87 47.07 7.67
N ARG A 350 6.05 47.20 8.28
CA ARG A 350 7.33 46.76 7.72
C ARG A 350 7.76 45.44 8.36
N PRO A 351 7.85 44.33 7.59
CA PRO A 351 8.29 43.05 8.12
C PRO A 351 9.70 43.10 8.73
N ILE A 352 9.89 42.38 9.82
CA ILE A 352 11.19 42.10 10.41
C ILE A 352 11.75 40.84 9.71
N PRO A 353 12.85 40.93 8.96
CA PRO A 353 13.39 39.78 8.23
C PRO A 353 13.77 38.63 9.17
N GLY A 354 13.48 37.40 8.74
CA GLY A 354 13.89 36.18 9.46
C GLY A 354 13.02 35.78 10.65
N THR A 355 11.92 36.49 10.91
CA THR A 355 10.95 36.10 11.96
C THR A 355 9.89 35.12 11.45
N ASP A 356 9.58 34.10 12.25
CA ASP A 356 8.53 33.11 12.01
C ASP A 356 7.82 32.71 13.32
N PRO A 357 6.53 33.07 13.54
CA PRO A 357 5.67 33.86 12.64
C PRO A 357 6.18 35.29 12.40
N VAL A 358 5.82 35.87 11.25
CA VAL A 358 6.29 37.21 10.83
C VAL A 358 5.93 38.29 11.85
N GLN A 359 6.94 39.03 12.32
CA GLN A 359 6.79 40.27 13.08
C GLN A 359 6.94 41.48 12.17
N VAL A 360 6.28 42.60 12.50
CA VAL A 360 6.27 43.84 11.72
C VAL A 360 6.43 45.06 12.63
N MET A 361 6.97 46.15 12.08
CA MET A 361 7.11 47.45 12.75
C MET A 361 6.30 48.53 12.01
N THR A 362 5.87 49.55 12.72
CA THR A 362 5.23 50.78 12.18
C THR A 362 5.75 52.00 12.96
N ALA A 363 5.42 53.21 12.53
CA ALA A 363 5.98 54.44 13.11
C ALA A 363 5.71 54.61 14.62
N PHE A 364 4.68 53.97 15.19
CA PHE A 364 4.36 54.05 16.62
C PHE A 364 4.91 52.91 17.47
N THR A 365 5.52 51.88 16.90
CA THR A 365 5.90 50.67 17.66
C THR A 365 6.86 50.97 18.81
N GLU A 366 7.84 51.84 18.60
CA GLU A 366 8.80 52.22 19.64
C GLU A 366 8.16 53.04 20.77
N LEU A 367 7.18 53.89 20.42
CA LEU A 367 6.42 54.64 21.41
C LEU A 367 5.60 53.70 22.28
N THR A 368 4.92 52.73 21.67
CA THR A 368 4.12 51.75 22.41
C THR A 368 4.98 50.84 23.28
N ASP A 369 6.21 50.50 22.85
CA ASP A 369 7.16 49.74 23.66
C ASP A 369 7.56 50.48 24.95
N GLN A 370 7.50 51.81 24.96
CA GLN A 370 7.76 52.64 26.14
C GLN A 370 6.50 52.87 26.99
N LEU A 371 5.35 53.13 26.35
CA LEU A 371 4.13 53.57 27.03
C LEU A 371 3.27 52.42 27.55
N LEU A 372 3.19 51.32 26.81
CA LEU A 372 2.22 50.25 27.10
C LEU A 372 2.64 49.31 28.25
N PRO A 373 3.92 48.90 28.41
CA PRO A 373 4.27 47.96 29.48
C PRO A 373 3.95 48.44 30.91
N PRO A 374 4.21 49.72 31.28
CA PRO A 374 3.80 50.23 32.60
C PRO A 374 2.29 50.19 32.85
N ILE A 375 1.48 50.21 31.80
CA ILE A 375 0.01 50.17 31.88
C ILE A 375 -0.50 48.73 31.86
N GLN A 376 0.03 47.88 30.97
CA GLN A 376 -0.46 46.52 30.72
C GLN A 376 0.05 45.49 31.72
N GLU A 377 1.30 45.60 32.19
CA GLU A 377 1.93 44.60 33.07
C GLU A 377 1.25 44.48 34.44
N PRO A 378 0.90 45.59 35.15
CA PRO A 378 0.25 45.50 36.45
C PRO A 378 -1.08 44.75 36.42
N ILE A 379 -1.75 44.75 35.27
CA ILE A 379 -3.06 44.12 35.09
C ILE A 379 -2.99 42.61 35.28
N LEU A 380 -1.87 41.98 34.92
CA LEU A 380 -1.68 40.55 35.12
C LEU A 380 -1.70 40.12 36.59
N ALA A 381 -1.38 41.02 37.51
CA ALA A 381 -1.36 40.74 38.95
C ALA A 381 -2.74 40.84 39.62
N ILE A 382 -3.76 41.34 38.89
CA ILE A 382 -5.11 41.52 39.44
C ILE A 382 -5.82 40.16 39.64
N SER A 383 -5.56 39.19 38.76
CA SER A 383 -6.14 37.85 38.87
C SER A 383 -5.39 36.84 38.02
N ASP A 384 -5.22 35.62 38.53
CA ASP A 384 -4.64 34.49 37.79
C ASP A 384 -5.48 34.07 36.57
N ARG A 385 -6.74 34.51 36.50
CA ARG A 385 -7.58 34.32 35.31
C ARG A 385 -7.13 35.18 34.14
N ILE A 386 -6.46 36.31 34.36
CA ILE A 386 -6.02 37.19 33.28
C ILE A 386 -4.89 36.53 32.51
N GLY A 387 -5.20 36.09 31.29
CA GLY A 387 -4.21 35.53 30.39
C GLY A 387 -3.30 36.61 29.82
N PHE A 388 -3.87 37.71 29.31
CA PHE A 388 -3.12 38.87 28.83
C PHE A 388 -3.92 40.18 28.85
N CYS A 389 -3.19 41.28 28.76
CA CYS A 389 -3.69 42.62 28.50
C CYS A 389 -2.81 43.25 27.40
N ALA A 390 -3.39 43.58 26.25
CA ALA A 390 -2.64 44.09 25.11
C ALA A 390 -3.48 45.08 24.29
N ALA A 391 -2.84 46.05 23.64
CA ALA A 391 -3.52 46.95 22.70
C ALA A 391 -3.26 46.49 21.27
N VAL A 392 -4.27 46.61 20.42
CA VAL A 392 -4.18 46.34 18.98
C VAL A 392 -4.72 47.51 18.19
N ASP A 393 -4.17 47.78 17.01
CA ASP A 393 -4.78 48.73 16.09
C ASP A 393 -5.98 48.12 15.32
N GLU A 394 -6.63 48.93 14.48
CA GLU A 394 -7.80 48.52 13.69
C GLU A 394 -7.57 47.37 12.67
N ASN A 395 -6.32 47.03 12.38
CA ASN A 395 -5.96 45.89 11.55
C ASN A 395 -5.50 44.69 12.38
N GLY A 396 -5.65 44.75 13.71
CA GLY A 396 -5.24 43.70 14.63
C GLY A 396 -3.73 43.65 14.86
N TYR A 397 -2.99 44.71 14.50
CA TYR A 397 -1.57 44.78 14.80
C TYR A 397 -1.35 45.03 16.30
N LEU A 398 -0.67 44.10 16.95
CA LEU A 398 -0.32 44.13 18.37
C LEU A 398 1.13 44.59 18.50
N PRO A 399 1.43 45.89 18.66
CA PRO A 399 2.80 46.39 18.67
C PRO A 399 3.60 45.88 19.87
N THR A 400 3.02 46.02 21.06
CA THR A 400 3.66 45.70 22.35
C THR A 400 2.71 44.84 23.15
N HIS A 401 3.23 43.70 23.60
CA HIS A 401 2.51 42.73 24.40
C HIS A 401 3.10 42.69 25.82
N ASN A 402 2.37 42.07 26.75
CA ASN A 402 2.94 41.66 28.01
C ASN A 402 4.29 40.92 27.87
N LYS A 403 5.21 41.15 28.81
CA LYS A 403 6.60 40.64 28.79
C LYS A 403 6.69 39.13 28.58
N LYS A 404 5.79 38.37 29.20
CA LYS A 404 5.74 36.89 29.06
C LYS A 404 5.45 36.41 27.62
N PHE A 405 4.89 37.27 26.77
CA PHE A 405 4.60 36.99 25.35
C PHE A 405 5.36 37.90 24.39
N ALA A 406 6.36 38.64 24.88
CA ALA A 406 7.22 39.51 24.09
C ALA A 406 8.68 39.00 24.08
N GLN A 407 8.86 37.69 24.13
CA GLN A 407 10.19 37.07 24.14
C GLN A 407 10.84 37.18 22.75
N PRO A 408 12.19 37.22 22.65
CA PRO A 408 12.88 37.12 21.37
C PRO A 408 12.57 35.79 20.68
N GLN A 409 12.35 35.80 19.36
CA GLN A 409 12.11 34.57 18.60
C GLN A 409 13.33 33.64 18.59
N ARG A 410 13.05 32.33 18.62
CA ARG A 410 14.01 31.25 18.45
C ARG A 410 14.04 30.84 16.97
N PRO A 411 15.22 30.85 16.31
CA PRO A 411 15.33 30.42 14.92
C PRO A 411 14.86 28.97 14.74
N GLY A 412 13.94 28.73 13.81
CA GLY A 412 13.43 27.40 13.44
C GLY A 412 12.43 26.77 14.42
N ASP A 413 12.03 27.46 15.50
CA ASP A 413 11.10 26.94 16.51
C ASP A 413 9.75 27.68 16.45
N SER A 414 8.99 27.43 15.38
CA SER A 414 7.71 28.09 15.11
C SER A 414 6.66 27.82 16.19
N VAL A 415 6.70 26.66 16.85
CA VAL A 415 5.81 26.27 17.94
C VAL A 415 6.06 27.15 19.17
N TRP A 416 7.32 27.27 19.61
CA TRP A 416 7.65 28.14 20.74
C TRP A 416 7.41 29.62 20.42
N ASN A 417 7.75 30.07 19.20
CA ASN A 417 7.53 31.45 18.75
C ASN A 417 6.04 31.81 18.73
N THR A 418 5.19 30.89 18.29
CA THR A 418 3.72 31.10 18.27
C THR A 418 3.16 31.33 19.67
N ALA A 419 3.69 30.62 20.67
CA ALA A 419 3.28 30.73 22.07
C ALA A 419 3.85 31.96 22.80
N ASN A 420 5.13 32.30 22.56
CA ASN A 420 5.91 33.22 23.42
C ASN A 420 6.33 34.55 22.75
N CYS A 421 6.19 34.67 21.43
CA CYS A 421 6.59 35.85 20.63
C CYS A 421 5.37 36.42 19.91
N ARG A 422 4.46 37.01 20.67
CA ARG A 422 3.17 37.53 20.17
C ARG A 422 3.15 39.03 19.94
N ASN A 423 4.14 39.77 20.43
CA ASN A 423 4.33 41.18 20.10
C ASN A 423 4.70 41.36 18.62
N ARG A 424 4.43 42.55 18.10
CA ARG A 424 4.73 42.98 16.73
C ARG A 424 4.07 42.10 15.66
N ARG A 425 2.97 41.43 15.96
CA ARG A 425 2.26 40.55 15.02
C ARG A 425 0.89 41.10 14.67
N ILE A 426 0.39 40.71 13.51
CA ILE A 426 -0.96 41.02 13.08
C ILE A 426 -1.84 39.80 13.39
N PHE A 427 -2.89 40.02 14.18
CA PHE A 427 -3.93 39.05 14.49
C PHE A 427 -5.17 39.40 13.67
N ASN A 428 -5.23 38.89 12.45
CA ASN A 428 -6.29 39.14 11.48
C ASN A 428 -7.42 38.08 11.54
N ASP A 429 -7.49 37.31 12.62
CA ASP A 429 -8.61 36.43 12.92
C ASP A 429 -9.84 37.25 13.36
N ARG A 430 -11.02 36.59 13.40
CA ARG A 430 -12.29 37.22 13.75
C ARG A 430 -12.21 38.03 15.06
N VAL A 431 -11.55 37.49 16.08
CA VAL A 431 -11.48 38.10 17.41
C VAL A 431 -10.52 39.28 17.41
N GLY A 432 -9.33 39.10 16.81
CA GLY A 432 -8.35 40.19 16.69
C GLY A 432 -8.87 41.40 15.94
N LEU A 433 -9.55 41.19 14.80
CA LEU A 433 -10.13 42.29 14.01
C LEU A 433 -11.33 42.94 14.68
N SER A 434 -12.24 42.17 15.25
CA SER A 434 -13.41 42.73 15.94
C SER A 434 -12.99 43.57 17.14
N ALA A 435 -12.02 43.11 17.94
CA ALA A 435 -11.50 43.89 19.06
C ALA A 435 -10.83 45.20 18.62
N GLY A 436 -10.06 45.18 17.52
CA GLY A 436 -9.40 46.38 17.00
C GLY A 436 -10.32 47.37 16.29
N ARG A 437 -11.47 46.92 15.75
CA ARG A 437 -12.39 47.74 14.94
C ARG A 437 -13.64 48.19 15.69
N SER A 438 -13.95 47.58 16.83
CA SER A 438 -15.13 47.91 17.61
C SER A 438 -15.05 49.34 18.14
N THR A 439 -16.07 50.15 17.83
CA THR A 439 -16.26 51.50 18.41
C THR A 439 -17.33 51.52 19.50
N ALA A 440 -17.90 50.36 19.83
CA ALA A 440 -18.80 50.22 20.97
C ALA A 440 -18.03 50.44 22.29
N PRO A 441 -18.68 50.84 23.39
CA PRO A 441 -18.00 51.10 24.67
C PRO A 441 -17.15 49.91 25.17
N PHE A 442 -17.58 48.69 24.86
CA PHE A 442 -16.81 47.47 25.05
C PHE A 442 -17.33 46.40 24.08
N LEU A 443 -16.60 45.29 23.95
CA LEU A 443 -17.01 44.08 23.24
C LEU A 443 -16.48 42.86 23.98
N VAL A 444 -17.34 41.86 24.22
CA VAL A 444 -16.96 40.58 24.84
C VAL A 444 -17.09 39.45 23.82
N GLN A 445 -16.02 38.69 23.61
CA GLN A 445 -15.98 37.57 22.68
C GLN A 445 -15.43 36.33 23.36
N THR A 446 -16.00 35.15 23.08
CA THR A 446 -15.40 33.89 23.52
C THR A 446 -14.65 33.26 22.34
N TYR A 447 -13.45 32.74 22.59
CA TYR A 447 -12.63 32.13 21.53
C TYR A 447 -11.62 31.11 22.04
N ARG A 448 -11.16 30.26 21.12
CA ARG A 448 -10.04 29.33 21.33
C ARG A 448 -8.74 30.02 20.95
N ARG A 449 -7.88 30.25 21.93
CA ARG A 449 -6.53 30.79 21.72
C ARG A 449 -5.58 29.66 21.36
N ASP A 450 -4.94 29.77 20.19
CA ASP A 450 -3.85 28.89 19.78
C ASP A 450 -2.57 29.13 20.63
N MET A 451 -2.13 28.06 21.28
CA MET A 451 -0.92 27.99 22.11
C MET A 451 0.24 27.29 21.41
N GLY A 452 0.09 26.90 20.14
CA GLY A 452 1.06 26.14 19.36
C GLY A 452 0.91 24.62 19.51
N GLY A 453 1.26 23.89 18.44
CA GLY A 453 1.27 22.42 18.43
C GLY A 453 -0.13 21.78 18.53
N GLY A 454 -1.19 22.50 18.14
CA GLY A 454 -2.58 22.02 18.24
C GLY A 454 -3.22 22.18 19.63
N ASN A 455 -2.53 22.84 20.56
CA ASN A 455 -3.09 23.13 21.89
C ASN A 455 -3.89 24.44 21.87
N PHE A 456 -5.15 24.37 22.28
CA PHE A 456 -6.03 25.52 22.38
C PHE A 456 -6.48 25.75 23.83
N VAL A 457 -6.55 27.01 24.23
CA VAL A 457 -7.10 27.41 25.53
C VAL A 457 -8.31 28.30 25.30
N LEU A 458 -9.42 27.98 25.96
CA LEU A 458 -10.63 28.78 25.88
C LEU A 458 -10.44 30.08 26.69
N MET A 459 -10.77 31.20 26.06
CA MET A 459 -10.64 32.53 26.64
C MET A 459 -11.83 33.40 26.29
N LYS A 460 -12.17 34.33 27.19
CA LYS A 460 -13.00 35.50 26.86
C LYS A 460 -12.08 36.68 26.57
N ASP A 461 -12.21 37.29 25.41
CA ASP A 461 -11.60 38.56 25.02
C ASP A 461 -12.57 39.69 25.35
N ILE A 462 -12.14 40.63 26.20
CA ILE A 462 -12.93 41.79 26.59
C ILE A 462 -12.17 43.00 26.07
N SER A 463 -12.77 43.70 25.12
CA SER A 463 -12.13 44.80 24.42
C SER A 463 -12.85 46.12 24.63
N ALA A 464 -12.10 47.21 24.58
CA ALA A 464 -12.61 48.57 24.70
C ALA A 464 -11.84 49.49 23.75
N PRO A 465 -12.51 50.47 23.11
CA PRO A 465 -11.91 51.30 22.07
C PRO A 465 -10.87 52.25 22.67
N ILE A 466 -9.74 52.41 21.97
CA ILE A 466 -8.72 53.42 22.26
C ILE A 466 -8.93 54.55 21.26
N THR A 467 -9.13 55.76 21.77
CA THR A 467 -9.36 56.95 20.95
C THR A 467 -8.36 58.04 21.28
N VAL A 468 -7.95 58.81 20.28
CA VAL A 468 -6.96 59.89 20.45
C VAL A 468 -7.47 61.09 19.67
N GLY A 469 -7.75 62.20 20.35
CA GLY A 469 -8.27 63.41 19.70
C GLY A 469 -9.58 63.15 18.93
N GLY A 470 -10.46 62.30 19.48
CA GLY A 470 -11.73 61.89 18.86
C GLY A 470 -11.62 60.91 17.69
N ARG A 471 -10.41 60.43 17.35
CA ARG A 471 -10.18 59.42 16.29
C ARG A 471 -9.94 58.05 16.91
N HIS A 472 -10.62 57.03 16.37
CA HIS A 472 -10.44 55.64 16.80
C HIS A 472 -9.11 55.08 16.29
N TRP A 473 -8.22 54.70 17.21
CA TRP A 473 -6.90 54.17 16.88
C TRP A 473 -6.93 52.64 16.73
N GLY A 474 -7.69 51.97 17.60
CA GLY A 474 -7.72 50.53 17.79
C GLY A 474 -8.42 50.18 19.10
N GLY A 475 -8.16 48.99 19.64
CA GLY A 475 -8.78 48.52 20.89
C GLY A 475 -7.79 47.96 21.89
N LEU A 476 -8.09 48.13 23.18
CA LEU A 476 -7.52 47.30 24.23
C LEU A 476 -8.17 45.93 24.17
N ARG A 477 -7.40 44.88 24.46
CA ARG A 477 -7.83 43.51 24.66
C ARG A 477 -7.41 43.01 26.04
N LEU A 478 -8.37 42.65 26.87
CA LEU A 478 -8.19 41.98 28.14
C LEU A 478 -8.73 40.55 28.01
N ALA A 479 -7.83 39.57 27.93
CA ALA A 479 -8.23 38.18 27.79
C ALA A 479 -8.21 37.45 29.13
N ILE A 480 -9.35 36.88 29.51
CA ILE A 480 -9.53 36.11 30.73
C ILE A 480 -9.76 34.63 30.40
N ARG A 481 -9.19 33.75 31.22
CA ARG A 481 -9.43 32.30 31.16
C ARG A 481 -10.82 32.02 31.70
N VAL A 482 -11.59 31.28 30.91
CA VAL A 482 -12.94 30.84 31.25
C VAL A 482 -12.86 29.76 32.30
#